data_AF-A0A6A6AZP0-F1
#
_entry.id   AF-A0A6A6AZP0-F1
#
_cell.length_a   1.000
_cell.length_b   1.000
_cell.length_c   1.000
_cell.angle_alpha   90.00
_cell.angle_beta   90.00
_cell.angle_gamma   90.00
#
_symmetry.space_group_name_H-M   'P 1'
#
loop_
_entity.id
_entity.type
_entity.pdbx_description
1 polymer ?
#
loop_
_entity_poly.entity_id
_entity_poly.type
_entity_poly.pdbx_seq_one_letter_code
_entity_poly.pdbx_strand_id
1 'polypeptide(L)'
;MGGHAFSLKYHCPRLAPSLYNEVATRLLKQLQDLFIHAVVPPSAPEKTSFGDVDAIVCLSREADEPDLRNMKDRVKMKMGAVAAGVNKNGVLFLLRVLDGTMALSAPAFVQLDIQLCDAASQLPWTIFTIAYGDLINILKVGLYRSGLSLRPSGLFVRVPPSPEELQATAPTAANGRLLFLSNDVDAVLTFLDLDTLKYHTGFATMDELYGYAAGAKFFDAGTFADIVAGGGRDKRPNWVRFAREWLPQHH
;
A
#
# COMPACT_ATOMS: atom_id res chain seq x y z
N MET A 1 -2.16 9.99 -3.13
CA MET A 1 -3.27 10.36 -4.03
C MET A 1 -3.13 9.51 -5.28
N GLY A 2 -3.92 8.45 -5.39
CA GLY A 2 -4.06 7.63 -6.60
C GLY A 2 -5.36 7.97 -7.35
N GLY A 3 -5.71 7.20 -8.39
CA GLY A 3 -6.90 7.46 -9.22
C GLY A 3 -6.70 8.40 -10.42
N HIS A 4 -5.46 8.72 -10.80
CA HIS A 4 -5.16 9.68 -11.88
C HIS A 4 -4.87 9.04 -13.24
N ALA A 5 -4.81 7.71 -13.35
CA ALA A 5 -4.36 7.05 -14.58
C ALA A 5 -5.30 7.30 -15.77
N PHE A 6 -6.59 7.52 -15.49
CA PHE A 6 -7.62 7.77 -16.50
C PHE A 6 -8.23 9.18 -16.43
N SER A 7 -7.81 10.02 -15.47
CA SER A 7 -8.48 11.29 -15.18
C SER A 7 -8.34 12.36 -16.25
N LEU A 8 -7.38 12.21 -17.18
CA LEU A 8 -7.23 13.11 -18.34
C LEU A 8 -8.34 12.92 -19.38
N LYS A 9 -8.93 11.71 -19.45
CA LYS A 9 -9.93 11.34 -20.47
C LYS A 9 -11.32 11.09 -19.88
N TYR A 10 -11.39 10.72 -18.61
CA TYR A 10 -12.63 10.32 -17.95
C TYR A 10 -12.87 11.14 -16.69
N HIS A 11 -14.13 11.43 -16.41
CA HIS A 11 -14.53 12.04 -15.15
C HIS A 11 -14.46 10.99 -14.03
N CYS A 12 -13.37 11.04 -13.26
CA CYS A 12 -13.12 10.17 -12.12
C CYS A 12 -13.28 10.97 -10.80
N PRO A 13 -14.52 11.19 -10.32
CA PRO A 13 -14.73 11.92 -9.07
C PRO A 13 -14.20 11.12 -7.89
N ARG A 14 -13.92 11.82 -6.79
CA ARG A 14 -13.62 11.16 -5.52
C ARG A 14 -14.90 10.49 -4.98
N LEU A 15 -14.77 9.28 -4.44
CA LEU A 15 -15.87 8.53 -3.83
C LEU A 15 -16.01 8.87 -2.36
N ALA A 16 -17.26 8.96 -1.90
CA ALA A 16 -17.61 8.93 -0.49
C ALA A 16 -17.44 7.51 0.09
N PRO A 17 -17.29 7.33 1.42
CA PRO A 17 -17.05 6.03 2.03
C PRO A 17 -18.10 4.95 1.70
N SER A 18 -19.39 5.32 1.68
CA SER A 18 -20.48 4.38 1.37
C SER A 18 -20.35 3.81 -0.04
N LEU A 19 -20.16 4.68 -1.03
CA LEU A 19 -20.00 4.29 -2.44
C LEU A 19 -18.69 3.52 -2.67
N TYR A 20 -17.60 3.93 -2.01
CA TYR A 20 -16.34 3.17 -2.04
C TYR A 20 -16.54 1.73 -1.53
N ASN A 21 -17.22 1.56 -0.40
CA ASN A 21 -17.47 0.24 0.19
C ASN A 21 -18.38 -0.63 -0.70
N GLU A 22 -19.40 -0.04 -1.32
CA GLU A 22 -20.26 -0.74 -2.26
C GLU A 22 -19.47 -1.23 -3.49
N VAL A 23 -18.68 -0.35 -4.09
CA VAL A 23 -17.82 -0.68 -5.23
C VAL A 23 -16.81 -1.75 -4.84
N ALA A 24 -16.11 -1.59 -3.71
CA ALA A 24 -15.13 -2.55 -3.21
C ALA A 24 -15.75 -3.94 -2.98
N THR A 25 -16.93 -4.01 -2.34
CA THR A 25 -17.64 -5.27 -2.07
C THR A 25 -18.03 -5.97 -3.37
N ARG A 26 -18.59 -5.24 -4.33
CA ARG A 26 -18.98 -5.78 -5.64
C ARG A 26 -17.77 -6.31 -6.40
N LEU A 27 -16.69 -5.54 -6.43
CA LEU A 27 -15.45 -5.90 -7.11
C LEU A 27 -14.79 -7.12 -6.48
N LEU A 28 -14.72 -7.16 -5.15
CA LEU A 28 -14.14 -8.27 -4.43
C LEU A 28 -14.83 -9.59 -4.78
N LYS A 29 -16.18 -9.60 -4.84
CA LYS A 29 -16.94 -10.77 -5.26
C LYS A 29 -16.60 -11.22 -6.68
N GLN A 30 -16.49 -10.28 -7.63
CA GLN A 30 -16.13 -10.60 -9.01
C GLN A 30 -14.69 -11.15 -9.14
N LEU A 31 -13.76 -10.64 -8.34
CA LEU A 31 -12.37 -11.11 -8.33
C LEU A 31 -12.24 -12.49 -7.69
N GLN A 32 -13.05 -12.81 -6.67
CA GLN A 32 -13.06 -14.14 -6.04
C GLN A 32 -13.54 -15.26 -6.98
N ASP A 33 -14.31 -14.92 -8.02
CA ASP A 33 -14.67 -15.86 -9.09
C ASP A 33 -13.46 -16.24 -9.97
N LEU A 34 -12.46 -15.36 -10.08
CA LEU A 34 -11.30 -15.52 -10.97
C LEU A 34 -10.04 -15.96 -10.22
N PHE A 35 -9.91 -15.59 -8.95
CA PHE A 35 -8.73 -15.82 -8.12
C PHE A 35 -9.10 -16.56 -6.84
N ILE A 36 -8.18 -17.39 -6.34
CA ILE A 36 -8.35 -18.10 -5.06
C ILE A 36 -8.37 -17.09 -3.93
N HIS A 37 -7.49 -16.10 -3.98
CA HIS A 37 -7.46 -15.00 -3.02
C HIS A 37 -7.69 -13.67 -3.74
N ALA A 38 -8.58 -12.87 -3.18
CA ALA A 38 -8.74 -11.46 -3.51
C ALA A 38 -8.99 -10.71 -2.20
N VAL A 39 -8.34 -9.57 -2.01
CA VAL A 39 -8.42 -8.75 -0.80
C VAL A 39 -8.40 -7.27 -1.19
N VAL A 40 -9.24 -6.48 -0.53
CA VAL A 40 -9.12 -5.02 -0.47
C VAL A 40 -8.45 -4.67 0.85
N PRO A 41 -7.21 -4.13 0.86
CA PRO A 41 -6.52 -3.76 2.08
C PRO A 41 -7.27 -2.67 2.86
N PRO A 42 -7.15 -2.65 4.21
CA PRO A 42 -7.68 -1.56 5.01
C PRO A 42 -7.12 -0.20 4.56
N SER A 43 -8.00 0.78 4.39
CA SER A 43 -7.59 2.17 4.15
C SER A 43 -7.12 2.83 5.45
N ALA A 44 -6.44 3.99 5.33
CA ALA A 44 -6.15 4.83 6.49
C ALA A 44 -7.45 5.22 7.22
N PRO A 45 -7.44 5.28 8.57
CA PRO A 45 -8.61 5.70 9.35
C PRO A 45 -9.03 7.13 9.00
N GLU A 46 -10.28 7.47 9.29
CA GLU A 46 -10.88 8.80 9.04
C GLU A 46 -10.87 9.26 7.57
N LYS A 47 -10.50 8.40 6.61
CA LYS A 47 -10.48 8.75 5.19
C LYS A 47 -11.92 8.95 4.68
N THR A 48 -12.26 10.20 4.39
CA THR A 48 -13.60 10.60 3.92
C THR A 48 -13.74 10.62 2.39
N SER A 49 -12.66 10.36 1.66
CA SER A 49 -12.60 10.54 0.20
C SER A 49 -11.61 9.57 -0.45
N PHE A 50 -12.04 8.87 -1.52
CA PHE A 50 -11.25 7.84 -2.21
C PHE A 50 -11.14 8.15 -3.70
N GLY A 51 -9.98 7.92 -4.32
CA GLY A 51 -9.78 8.17 -5.76
C GLY A 51 -9.83 6.90 -6.60
N ASP A 52 -9.57 5.80 -5.94
CA ASP A 52 -9.36 4.48 -6.48
C ASP A 52 -9.75 3.44 -5.44
N VAL A 53 -9.94 2.21 -5.92
CA VAL A 53 -10.04 1.00 -5.09
C VAL A 53 -8.79 0.18 -5.34
N ASP A 54 -7.97 -0.02 -4.32
CA ASP A 54 -6.84 -0.93 -4.37
C ASP A 54 -7.29 -2.37 -4.04
N ALA A 55 -6.84 -3.34 -4.81
CA ALA A 55 -7.06 -4.76 -4.55
C ALA A 55 -5.79 -5.56 -4.79
N ILE A 56 -5.60 -6.62 -4.01
CA ILE A 56 -4.58 -7.64 -4.24
C ILE A 56 -5.28 -8.93 -4.62
N VAL A 57 -4.82 -9.56 -5.69
CA VAL A 57 -5.25 -10.91 -6.08
C VAL A 57 -4.07 -11.87 -6.05
N CYS A 58 -4.32 -13.13 -5.73
CA CYS A 58 -3.31 -14.18 -5.70
C CYS A 58 -3.91 -15.51 -6.16
N LEU A 59 -3.11 -16.26 -6.92
CA LEU A 59 -3.43 -17.55 -7.51
C LEU A 59 -4.69 -17.51 -8.40
N SER A 60 -4.50 -17.46 -9.71
CA SER A 60 -5.58 -17.67 -10.67
C SER A 60 -6.26 -19.02 -10.41
N ARG A 61 -7.59 -19.06 -10.54
CA ARG A 61 -8.35 -20.33 -10.52
C ARG A 61 -8.19 -21.12 -11.81
N GLU A 62 -7.71 -20.48 -12.86
CA GLU A 62 -7.36 -21.11 -14.14
C GLU A 62 -5.86 -21.42 -14.11
N ALA A 63 -5.52 -22.72 -14.18
CA ALA A 63 -4.16 -23.21 -13.95
C ALA A 63 -3.16 -22.82 -15.05
N ASP A 64 -3.65 -22.46 -16.23
CA ASP A 64 -2.88 -22.13 -17.43
C ASP A 64 -2.45 -20.65 -17.52
N GLU A 65 -3.07 -19.76 -16.73
CA GLU A 65 -2.77 -18.32 -16.79
C GLU A 65 -2.64 -17.69 -15.39
N PRO A 66 -1.44 -17.76 -14.76
CA PRO A 66 -1.20 -17.14 -13.45
C PRO A 66 -0.95 -15.62 -13.52
N ASP A 67 -0.63 -15.07 -14.70
CA ASP A 67 -0.26 -13.65 -14.85
C ASP A 67 -1.49 -12.76 -15.08
N LEU A 68 -1.78 -11.90 -14.11
CA LEU A 68 -2.84 -10.88 -14.17
C LEU A 68 -2.77 -10.00 -15.43
N ARG A 69 -1.57 -9.74 -15.97
CA ARG A 69 -1.41 -8.94 -17.20
C ARG A 69 -1.94 -9.68 -18.42
N ASN A 70 -1.77 -11.00 -18.49
CA ASN A 70 -2.33 -11.83 -19.54
C ASN A 70 -3.85 -11.97 -19.37
N MET A 71 -4.31 -12.10 -18.12
CA MET A 71 -5.74 -12.16 -17.79
C MET A 71 -6.48 -10.82 -17.94
N LYS A 72 -5.77 -9.71 -18.20
CA LYS A 72 -6.32 -8.33 -18.20
C LYS A 72 -7.63 -8.21 -18.98
N ASP A 73 -7.70 -8.73 -20.21
CA ASP A 73 -8.89 -8.55 -21.06
C ASP A 73 -10.09 -9.37 -20.55
N ARG A 74 -9.85 -10.56 -19.97
CA ARG A 74 -10.90 -11.36 -19.30
C ARG A 74 -11.38 -10.68 -18.02
N VAL A 75 -10.47 -10.21 -17.18
CA VAL A 75 -10.76 -9.47 -15.96
C VAL A 75 -11.54 -8.20 -16.28
N LYS A 76 -11.13 -7.45 -17.32
CA LYS A 76 -11.85 -6.30 -17.86
C LYS A 76 -13.30 -6.65 -18.25
N MET A 77 -13.49 -7.73 -19.01
CA MET A 77 -14.80 -8.19 -19.46
C MET A 77 -15.70 -8.60 -18.29
N LYS A 78 -15.20 -9.44 -17.36
CA LYS A 78 -15.93 -9.92 -16.18
C LYS A 78 -16.39 -8.77 -15.28
N MET A 79 -15.55 -7.74 -15.10
CA MET A 79 -15.87 -6.58 -14.28
C MET A 79 -16.72 -5.51 -15.01
N GLY A 80 -16.94 -5.67 -16.32
CA GLY A 80 -17.61 -4.65 -17.13
C GLY A 80 -16.81 -3.34 -17.20
N ALA A 81 -15.47 -3.43 -17.14
CA ALA A 81 -14.61 -2.26 -17.18
C ALA A 81 -14.53 -1.68 -18.61
N VAL A 82 -14.62 -0.36 -18.71
CA VAL A 82 -14.62 0.36 -20.00
C VAL A 82 -13.21 0.55 -20.55
N ALA A 83 -12.21 0.59 -19.66
CA ALA A 83 -10.80 0.70 -20.02
C ALA A 83 -9.94 -0.15 -19.07
N ALA A 84 -8.76 -0.52 -19.56
CA ALA A 84 -7.74 -1.18 -18.76
C ALA A 84 -6.35 -0.67 -19.17
N GLY A 85 -5.41 -0.66 -18.23
CA GLY A 85 -4.02 -0.27 -18.43
C GLY A 85 -3.10 -1.12 -17.56
N VAL A 86 -1.80 -1.08 -17.81
CA VAL A 86 -0.81 -1.80 -17.00
C VAL A 86 0.14 -0.78 -16.38
N ASN A 87 0.49 -0.98 -15.12
CA ASN A 87 1.52 -0.20 -14.45
C ASN A 87 2.61 -1.14 -13.89
N LYS A 88 3.61 -0.54 -13.23
CA LYS A 88 4.74 -1.30 -12.67
C LYS A 88 4.34 -2.33 -11.60
N ASN A 89 3.23 -2.13 -10.91
CA ASN A 89 2.79 -2.92 -9.76
C ASN A 89 1.60 -3.84 -10.07
N GLY A 90 0.99 -3.73 -11.25
CA GLY A 90 -0.21 -4.49 -11.58
C GLY A 90 -0.98 -3.92 -12.77
N VAL A 91 -2.29 -4.11 -12.74
CA VAL A 91 -3.22 -3.75 -13.81
C VAL A 91 -4.28 -2.81 -13.27
N LEU A 92 -4.56 -1.77 -14.06
CA LEU A 92 -5.50 -0.71 -13.76
C LEU A 92 -6.77 -0.95 -14.57
N PHE A 93 -7.93 -0.82 -13.95
CA PHE A 93 -9.22 -0.91 -14.63
C PHE A 93 -10.05 0.35 -14.38
N LEU A 94 -10.86 0.72 -15.36
CA LEU A 94 -11.79 1.83 -15.24
C LEU A 94 -13.22 1.28 -15.31
N LEU A 95 -13.97 1.42 -14.23
CA LEU A 95 -15.35 0.99 -14.16
C LEU A 95 -16.28 2.19 -14.20
N ARG A 96 -17.43 2.04 -14.85
CA ARG A 96 -18.51 3.02 -14.75
C ARG A 96 -19.17 2.86 -13.38
N VAL A 97 -19.39 3.98 -12.70
CA VAL A 97 -20.25 4.01 -11.51
C VAL A 97 -21.69 3.85 -11.99
N LEU A 98 -22.31 2.72 -11.66
CA LEU A 98 -23.70 2.43 -12.01
C LEU A 98 -24.57 2.83 -10.82
N ASP A 99 -24.78 4.12 -10.61
CA ASP A 99 -25.73 4.56 -9.59
C ASP A 99 -27.15 4.36 -10.12
N GLY A 100 -27.90 3.47 -9.48
CA GLY A 100 -29.36 3.40 -9.60
C GLY A 100 -30.08 4.51 -8.81
N THR A 101 -29.36 5.36 -8.08
CA THR A 101 -29.92 6.31 -7.11
C THR A 101 -29.41 7.75 -7.25
N MET A 102 -28.35 8.00 -8.01
CA MET A 102 -27.91 9.34 -8.38
C MET A 102 -28.02 9.52 -9.88
N ALA A 103 -28.95 10.39 -10.29
CA ALA A 103 -28.98 10.96 -11.63
C ALA A 103 -27.74 11.86 -11.80
N LEU A 104 -26.57 11.27 -12.02
CA LEU A 104 -25.39 12.01 -12.42
C LEU A 104 -25.67 12.60 -13.81
N SER A 105 -25.43 13.89 -13.97
CA SER A 105 -25.58 14.60 -15.25
C SER A 105 -24.58 14.12 -16.32
N ALA A 106 -23.54 13.40 -15.90
CA ALA A 106 -22.52 12.79 -16.75
C ALA A 106 -22.09 11.42 -16.20
N PRO A 107 -21.60 10.49 -17.06
CA PRO A 107 -21.02 9.23 -16.60
C PRO A 107 -19.81 9.47 -15.70
N ALA A 108 -19.87 8.97 -14.46
CA ALA A 108 -18.73 8.92 -13.56
C ALA A 108 -18.03 7.56 -13.63
N PHE A 109 -16.73 7.57 -13.36
CA PHE A 109 -15.90 6.39 -13.39
C PHE A 109 -15.06 6.26 -12.12
N VAL A 110 -14.77 5.02 -11.74
CA VAL A 110 -13.87 4.68 -10.64
C VAL A 110 -12.70 3.88 -11.19
N GLN A 111 -11.50 4.23 -10.72
CA GLN A 111 -10.29 3.48 -11.00
C GLN A 111 -10.15 2.32 -10.00
N LEU A 112 -9.79 1.15 -10.51
CA LEU A 112 -9.45 -0.03 -9.72
C LEU A 112 -8.00 -0.41 -10.00
N ASP A 113 -7.20 -0.45 -8.95
CA ASP A 113 -5.78 -0.77 -8.99
C ASP A 113 -5.61 -2.19 -8.46
N ILE A 114 -5.42 -3.15 -9.38
CA ILE A 114 -5.25 -4.56 -9.01
C ILE A 114 -3.77 -4.90 -9.07
N GLN A 115 -3.22 -5.28 -7.93
CA GLN A 115 -1.89 -5.87 -7.81
C GLN A 115 -1.98 -7.39 -7.80
N LEU A 116 -1.10 -8.04 -8.56
CA LEU A 116 -0.88 -9.48 -8.45
C LEU A 116 0.12 -9.75 -7.32
N CYS A 117 -0.24 -10.69 -6.45
CA CYS A 117 0.69 -11.32 -5.53
C CYS A 117 1.00 -12.72 -6.08
N ASP A 118 2.26 -12.97 -6.42
CA ASP A 118 2.64 -14.19 -7.15
C ASP A 118 2.53 -15.46 -6.29
N ALA A 119 2.77 -15.32 -4.98
CA ALA A 119 2.76 -16.43 -4.04
C ALA A 119 1.82 -16.14 -2.87
N ALA A 120 0.93 -17.07 -2.55
CA ALA A 120 -0.02 -16.92 -1.45
C ALA A 120 0.67 -16.69 -0.09
N SER A 121 1.88 -17.24 0.09
CA SER A 121 2.71 -16.99 1.28
C SER A 121 3.19 -15.54 1.43
N GLN A 122 3.20 -14.75 0.34
CA GLN A 122 3.56 -13.33 0.36
C GLN A 122 2.34 -12.41 0.54
N LEU A 123 1.12 -12.95 0.48
CA LEU A 123 -0.10 -12.15 0.52
C LEU A 123 -0.23 -11.35 1.83
N PRO A 124 -0.03 -11.92 3.04
CA PRO A 124 -0.10 -11.15 4.29
C PRO A 124 0.89 -9.99 4.33
N TRP A 125 2.13 -10.22 3.89
CA TRP A 125 3.15 -9.18 3.82
C TRP A 125 2.80 -8.09 2.80
N THR A 126 2.29 -8.48 1.64
CA THR A 126 1.86 -7.54 0.59
C THR A 126 0.76 -6.63 1.13
N ILE A 127 -0.25 -7.19 1.80
CA ILE A 127 -1.31 -6.43 2.48
C ILE A 127 -0.69 -5.46 3.50
N PHE A 128 0.19 -5.94 4.37
CA PHE A 128 0.87 -5.11 5.38
C PHE A 128 1.61 -3.90 4.78
N THR A 129 2.21 -4.06 3.59
CA THR A 129 2.95 -2.96 2.96
C THR A 129 2.08 -1.86 2.34
N ILE A 130 0.77 -2.06 2.19
CA ILE A 130 -0.14 -1.06 1.60
C ILE A 130 -1.35 -0.72 2.50
N ALA A 131 -1.60 -1.53 3.53
CA ALA A 131 -2.64 -1.28 4.51
C ALA A 131 -2.41 0.04 5.28
N TYR A 132 -3.50 0.65 5.71
CA TYR A 132 -3.53 1.86 6.53
C TYR A 132 -2.79 3.07 5.90
N GLY A 133 -2.67 3.08 4.57
CA GLY A 133 -2.10 4.19 3.81
C GLY A 133 -0.59 4.35 4.00
N ASP A 134 -0.17 5.25 4.90
CA ASP A 134 1.24 5.61 5.07
C ASP A 134 1.94 4.92 6.25
N LEU A 135 1.26 3.99 6.96
CA LEU A 135 1.82 3.24 8.09
C LEU A 135 3.21 2.67 7.79
N ILE A 136 3.36 1.88 6.72
CA ILE A 136 4.65 1.29 6.36
C ILE A 136 5.72 2.35 6.06
N ASN A 137 5.33 3.51 5.55
CA ASN A 137 6.26 4.56 5.14
C ASN A 137 6.75 5.37 6.34
N ILE A 138 5.90 5.51 7.36
CA ILE A 138 6.27 6.02 8.68
C ILE A 138 7.26 5.03 9.33
N LEU A 139 6.92 3.74 9.43
CA LEU A 139 7.81 2.72 9.99
C LEU A 139 9.15 2.65 9.24
N LYS A 140 9.15 2.67 7.90
CA LYS A 140 10.39 2.70 7.08
C LYS A 140 11.33 3.84 7.43
N VAL A 141 10.79 5.01 7.77
CA VAL A 141 11.59 6.18 8.13
C VAL A 141 12.04 6.10 9.57
N GLY A 142 11.11 5.83 10.50
CA GLY A 142 11.43 5.75 11.93
C GLY A 142 12.46 4.66 12.24
N LEU A 143 12.42 3.53 11.52
CA LEU A 143 13.35 2.42 11.71
C LEU A 143 14.65 2.56 10.91
N TYR A 144 14.86 3.66 10.16
CA TYR A 144 16.00 3.76 9.25
C TYR A 144 17.36 3.76 9.98
N ARG A 145 17.48 4.58 11.03
CA ARG A 145 18.73 4.75 11.78
C ARG A 145 19.11 3.54 12.64
N SER A 146 18.15 2.68 12.98
CA SER A 146 18.43 1.40 13.65
C SER A 146 19.00 0.33 12.72
N GLY A 147 19.20 0.65 11.44
CA GLY A 147 19.71 -0.28 10.44
C GLY A 147 18.63 -1.22 9.91
N LEU A 148 17.38 -1.10 10.32
CA LEU A 148 16.28 -1.92 9.81
C LEU A 148 15.79 -1.39 8.46
N SER A 149 15.21 -2.29 7.66
CA SER A 149 14.75 -1.99 6.31
C SER A 149 13.54 -2.82 5.95
N LEU A 150 12.37 -2.18 5.92
CA LEU A 150 11.15 -2.76 5.40
C LEU A 150 11.15 -2.66 3.86
N ARG A 151 11.04 -3.80 3.19
CA ARG A 151 11.02 -3.94 1.73
C ARG A 151 9.74 -4.67 1.29
N PRO A 152 9.40 -4.64 -0.01
CA PRO A 152 8.26 -5.41 -0.53
C PRO A 152 8.34 -6.93 -0.24
N SER A 153 9.53 -7.46 0.04
CA SER A 153 9.76 -8.89 0.30
C SER A 153 9.96 -9.27 1.77
N GLY A 154 10.03 -8.31 2.70
CA GLY A 154 10.27 -8.60 4.12
C GLY A 154 10.93 -7.46 4.90
N LEU A 155 11.18 -7.73 6.18
CA LEU A 155 12.07 -6.97 7.05
C LEU A 155 13.51 -7.47 6.89
N PHE A 156 14.45 -6.53 6.83
CA PHE A 156 15.88 -6.80 6.70
C PHE A 156 16.69 -5.98 7.70
N VAL A 157 17.87 -6.49 8.05
CA VAL A 157 18.95 -5.71 8.68
C VAL A 157 19.91 -5.26 7.61
N ARG A 158 20.29 -3.98 7.64
CA ARG A 158 21.36 -3.40 6.83
C ARG A 158 22.69 -3.70 7.50
N VAL A 159 23.56 -4.40 6.80
CA VAL A 159 24.95 -4.57 7.19
C VAL A 159 25.75 -3.50 6.46
N PRO A 160 26.38 -2.55 7.18
CA PRO A 160 27.25 -1.55 6.56
C PRO A 160 28.34 -2.23 5.73
N PRO A 161 28.75 -1.64 4.61
CA PRO A 161 29.86 -2.17 3.83
C PRO A 161 31.14 -2.14 4.66
N SER A 162 31.97 -3.17 4.48
CA SER A 162 33.33 -3.20 5.01
C SER A 162 34.20 -2.12 4.35
N PRO A 163 35.32 -1.71 5.00
CA PRO A 163 36.27 -0.77 4.40
C PRO A 163 36.79 -1.20 3.02
N GLU A 164 36.90 -2.51 2.78
CA GLU A 164 37.29 -3.09 1.49
C GLU A 164 36.19 -2.90 0.43
N GLU A 165 34.92 -3.12 0.81
CA GLU A 165 33.78 -2.89 -0.08
C GLU A 165 33.61 -1.41 -0.44
N LEU A 166 33.88 -0.49 0.49
CA LEU A 166 33.85 0.95 0.22
C LEU A 166 34.92 1.39 -0.80
N GLN A 167 36.02 0.64 -0.92
CA GLN A 167 37.08 0.89 -1.90
C GLN A 167 36.77 0.25 -3.26
N ALA A 168 35.84 -0.71 -3.33
CA ALA A 168 35.42 -1.32 -4.57
C ALA A 168 34.58 -0.34 -5.41
N THR A 169 34.87 -0.26 -6.72
CA THR A 169 34.22 0.67 -7.67
C THR A 169 32.80 0.24 -8.07
N ALA A 170 32.27 -0.85 -7.49
CA ALA A 170 30.95 -1.36 -7.81
C ALA A 170 29.85 -0.43 -7.25
N PRO A 171 28.86 -0.01 -8.07
CA PRO A 171 27.78 0.90 -7.65
C PRO A 171 26.96 0.42 -6.44
N THR A 172 26.96 -0.90 -6.19
CA THR A 172 26.19 -1.54 -5.12
C THR A 172 26.93 -1.60 -3.78
N ALA A 173 28.25 -1.40 -3.77
CA ALA A 173 29.07 -1.59 -2.57
C ALA A 173 28.78 -0.55 -1.49
N ALA A 174 28.47 0.70 -1.87
CA ALA A 174 28.12 1.77 -0.92
C ALA A 174 26.79 1.56 -0.18
N ASN A 175 25.89 0.70 -0.68
CA ASN A 175 24.56 0.50 -0.10
C ASN A 175 24.51 -0.58 0.99
N GLY A 176 25.63 -1.26 1.24
CA GLY A 176 25.72 -2.38 2.19
C GLY A 176 24.95 -3.62 1.75
N ARG A 177 24.98 -4.65 2.59
CA ARG A 177 24.24 -5.91 2.38
C ARG A 177 22.94 -5.90 3.16
N LEU A 178 21.95 -6.67 2.70
CA LEU A 178 20.70 -6.86 3.40
C LEU A 178 20.58 -8.30 3.87
N LEU A 179 20.44 -8.50 5.18
CA LEU A 179 20.14 -9.80 5.78
C LEU A 179 18.64 -9.89 6.00
N PHE A 180 17.98 -10.86 5.38
CA PHE A 180 16.56 -11.12 5.56
C PHE A 180 16.30 -11.58 7.00
N LEU A 181 15.32 -10.97 7.66
CA LEU A 181 14.84 -11.41 8.96
C LEU A 181 13.57 -12.23 8.83
N SER A 182 12.50 -11.61 8.33
CA SER A 182 11.19 -12.24 8.23
C SER A 182 10.27 -11.44 7.31
N ASN A 183 9.31 -12.13 6.71
CA ASN A 183 8.12 -11.57 6.06
C ASN A 183 6.82 -12.04 6.72
N ASP A 184 6.92 -12.71 7.87
CA ASP A 184 5.79 -12.97 8.76
C ASP A 184 5.43 -11.68 9.48
N VAL A 185 4.22 -11.19 9.26
CA VAL A 185 3.76 -9.89 9.76
C VAL A 185 3.76 -9.87 11.29
N ASP A 186 3.26 -10.93 11.93
CA ASP A 186 3.12 -10.97 13.39
C ASP A 186 4.48 -11.12 14.08
N ALA A 187 5.39 -11.90 13.50
CA ALA A 187 6.77 -11.99 13.97
C ALA A 187 7.47 -10.62 13.87
N VAL A 188 7.26 -9.89 12.77
CA VAL A 188 7.84 -8.56 12.58
C VAL A 188 7.25 -7.53 13.55
N LEU A 189 5.93 -7.51 13.73
CA LEU A 189 5.27 -6.63 14.69
C LEU A 189 5.74 -6.91 16.12
N THR A 190 5.79 -8.20 16.52
CA THR A 190 6.31 -8.62 17.83
C THR A 190 7.77 -8.20 18.01
N PHE A 191 8.62 -8.39 16.99
CA PHE A 191 10.03 -7.96 17.03
C PHE A 191 10.18 -6.44 17.22
N LEU A 192 9.27 -5.66 16.64
CA LEU A 192 9.21 -4.20 16.78
C LEU A 192 8.49 -3.74 18.05
N ASP A 193 8.06 -4.66 18.92
CA ASP A 193 7.26 -4.38 20.13
C ASP A 193 5.94 -3.65 19.84
N LEU A 194 5.29 -4.05 18.73
CA LEU A 194 4.02 -3.53 18.29
C LEU A 194 2.89 -4.56 18.53
N ASP A 195 1.73 -4.08 18.97
CA ASP A 195 0.57 -4.91 19.28
C ASP A 195 -0.06 -5.51 18.00
N THR A 196 0.15 -6.82 17.83
CA THR A 196 -0.39 -7.59 16.69
C THR A 196 -1.91 -7.58 16.64
N LEU A 197 -2.59 -7.71 17.79
CA LEU A 197 -4.04 -7.70 17.85
C LEU A 197 -4.58 -6.33 17.45
N LYS A 198 -3.95 -5.25 17.91
CA LYS A 198 -4.33 -3.89 17.52
C LYS A 198 -4.19 -3.68 16.00
N TYR A 199 -3.11 -4.16 15.39
CA TYR A 199 -2.94 -4.07 13.93
C TYR A 199 -4.05 -4.80 13.15
N HIS A 200 -4.40 -6.02 13.56
CA HIS A 200 -5.43 -6.83 12.89
C HIS A 200 -6.84 -6.30 13.12
N THR A 201 -7.13 -5.75 14.31
CA THR A 201 -8.43 -5.12 14.62
C THR A 201 -8.58 -3.74 14.00
N GLY A 202 -7.47 -3.05 13.77
CA GLY A 202 -7.39 -1.77 13.10
C GLY A 202 -7.46 -0.56 14.02
N PHE A 203 -7.50 0.62 13.40
CA PHE A 203 -7.38 1.92 14.05
C PHE A 203 -8.66 2.72 13.83
N ALA A 204 -9.17 3.33 14.90
CA ALA A 204 -10.36 4.18 14.80
C ALA A 204 -10.00 5.59 14.28
N THR A 205 -8.84 6.10 14.68
CA THR A 205 -8.39 7.47 14.38
C THR A 205 -7.01 7.49 13.77
N MET A 206 -6.66 8.58 13.11
CA MET A 206 -5.28 8.80 12.64
C MET A 206 -4.30 8.91 13.81
N ASP A 207 -4.74 9.43 14.95
CA ASP A 207 -3.95 9.53 16.18
C ASP A 207 -3.52 8.15 16.70
N GLU A 208 -4.46 7.19 16.77
CA GLU A 208 -4.13 5.81 17.15
C GLU A 208 -3.13 5.17 16.19
N LEU A 209 -3.30 5.38 14.87
CA LEU A 209 -2.39 4.84 13.86
C LEU A 209 -0.98 5.43 14.00
N TYR A 210 -0.89 6.74 14.25
CA TYR A 210 0.38 7.44 14.42
C TYR A 210 1.09 7.03 15.71
N GLY A 211 0.37 6.99 16.83
CA GLY A 211 0.88 6.49 18.10
C GLY A 211 1.38 5.05 17.99
N TYR A 212 0.63 4.19 17.30
CA TYR A 212 1.05 2.81 17.01
C TYR A 212 2.36 2.78 16.22
N ALA A 213 2.49 3.56 15.15
CA ALA A 213 3.71 3.56 14.33
C ALA A 213 4.93 4.13 15.08
N ALA A 214 4.73 5.20 15.85
CA ALA A 214 5.79 5.85 16.63
C ALA A 214 6.19 5.05 17.88
N GLY A 215 5.31 4.18 18.39
CA GLY A 215 5.57 3.29 19.53
C GLY A 215 6.50 2.12 19.24
N ALA A 216 6.96 1.92 18.00
CA ALA A 216 7.85 0.82 17.67
C ALA A 216 9.20 0.94 18.42
N LYS A 217 9.71 -0.18 18.95
CA LYS A 217 10.93 -0.28 19.78
C LYS A 217 12.17 0.45 19.24
N PHE A 218 12.33 0.53 17.93
CA PHE A 218 13.49 1.13 17.27
C PHE A 218 13.14 2.40 16.49
N PHE A 219 12.01 3.02 16.80
CA PHE A 219 11.56 4.23 16.15
C PHE A 219 12.43 5.42 16.57
N ASP A 220 12.98 6.13 15.57
CA ASP A 220 13.72 7.37 15.77
C ASP A 220 13.04 8.54 15.05
N ALA A 221 12.42 9.42 15.85
CA ALA A 221 11.79 10.65 15.38
C ALA A 221 12.78 11.62 14.69
N GLY A 222 14.06 11.57 15.07
CA GLY A 222 15.11 12.41 14.50
C GLY A 222 15.31 12.20 12.99
N THR A 223 15.01 11.01 12.47
CA THR A 223 15.05 10.76 11.01
C THR A 223 14.03 11.62 10.27
N PHE A 224 12.88 11.90 10.87
CA PHE A 224 11.86 12.76 10.25
C PHE A 224 12.28 14.23 10.28
N ALA A 225 12.88 14.69 11.38
CA ALA A 225 13.41 16.05 11.48
C ALA A 225 14.45 16.33 10.39
N ASP A 226 15.40 15.41 10.17
CA ASP A 226 16.39 15.52 9.10
C ASP A 226 15.74 15.62 7.71
N ILE A 227 14.76 14.76 7.44
CA ILE A 227 14.04 14.76 6.16
C ILE A 227 13.30 16.08 5.97
N VAL A 228 12.61 16.56 7.00
CA VAL A 228 11.85 17.81 6.96
C VAL A 228 12.79 19.02 6.75
N ALA A 229 13.91 19.07 7.47
CA ALA A 229 14.93 20.11 7.33
C ALA A 229 15.59 20.11 5.95
N GLY A 230 15.81 18.93 5.37
CA GLY A 230 16.32 18.75 4.00
C GLY A 230 15.30 19.03 2.89
N GLY A 231 14.11 19.55 3.20
CA GLY A 231 13.05 19.80 2.21
C GLY A 231 12.39 18.52 1.66
N GLY A 232 12.48 17.42 2.40
CA GLY A 232 12.03 16.10 1.98
C GLY A 232 10.54 15.81 2.23
N ARG A 233 9.96 15.08 1.26
CA ARG A 233 8.65 14.39 1.23
C ARG A 233 7.37 15.22 1.40
N ASP A 234 7.19 16.21 0.54
CA ASP A 234 5.93 16.97 0.40
C ASP A 234 4.84 16.29 -0.46
N LYS A 235 5.01 15.03 -0.90
CA LYS A 235 4.09 14.40 -1.87
C LYS A 235 2.97 13.55 -1.27
N ARG A 236 3.01 13.27 0.04
CA ARG A 236 2.08 12.33 0.69
C ARG A 236 1.38 13.01 1.87
N PRO A 237 0.11 13.41 1.74
CA PRO A 237 -0.57 14.19 2.77
C PRO A 237 -0.56 13.52 4.16
N ASN A 238 -0.81 12.21 4.25
CA ASN A 238 -0.83 11.51 5.54
C ASN A 238 0.56 11.45 6.19
N TRP A 239 1.63 11.24 5.41
CA TRP A 239 3.00 11.32 5.91
C TRP A 239 3.37 12.74 6.35
N VAL A 240 2.95 13.76 5.60
CA VAL A 240 3.21 15.17 5.92
C VAL A 240 2.53 15.56 7.23
N ARG A 241 1.25 15.21 7.40
CA ARG A 241 0.50 15.41 8.64
C ARG A 241 1.20 14.74 9.82
N PHE A 242 1.66 13.49 9.66
CA PHE A 242 2.43 12.81 10.69
C PHE A 242 3.71 13.57 11.05
N ALA A 243 4.57 13.84 10.06
CA ALA A 243 5.93 14.33 10.30
C ALA A 243 5.99 15.80 10.73
N ARG A 244 5.10 16.65 10.19
CA ARG A 244 5.14 18.10 10.39
C ARG A 244 4.16 18.60 11.45
N GLU A 245 3.08 17.87 11.72
CA GLU A 245 2.05 18.31 12.65
C GLU A 245 1.98 17.43 13.90
N TRP A 246 1.82 16.12 13.73
CA TRP A 246 1.59 15.20 14.85
C TRP A 246 2.86 14.90 15.64
N LEU A 247 3.94 14.49 14.97
CA LEU A 247 5.17 14.02 15.60
C LEU A 247 5.85 15.09 16.51
N PRO A 248 5.96 16.37 16.12
CA PRO A 248 6.59 17.40 16.97
C PRO A 248 5.84 17.71 18.27
N GLN A 249 4.58 17.26 18.40
CA GLN A 249 3.77 17.46 19.62
C GLN A 249 3.90 16.28 20.60
N HIS A 250 4.51 15.16 20.18
CA HIS A 250 4.55 13.91 20.92
C HIS A 250 5.97 13.38 21.17
N HIS A 251 7.00 13.94 20.52
CA HIS A 251 8.42 13.57 20.63
C HIS A 251 9.36 14.77 20.62
#